data_AF-T1CNA5-F1
#
_entry.id   AF-T1CNA5-F1
#
_cell.length_a   1.000
_cell.length_b   1.000
_cell.length_c   1.000
_cell.angle_alpha   90.00
_cell.angle_beta   90.00
_cell.angle_gamma   90.00
#
_symmetry.space_group_name_H-M   'P 1'
#
loop_
_entity.id
_entity.type
_entity.pdbx_description
1 polymer ?
#
loop_
_entity_poly.entity_id
_entity_poly.type
_entity_poly.pdbx_seq_one_letter_code
_entity_poly.pdbx_strand_id
1 'polypeptide(L)'
;MDKYGKDRVRKQSRSVNVEFGVKADADDQTGERVLSIDVVPAFAAGDDYEIPDSPSGKWIKTNPKIHAQKATEAHQAYSCEWKGLVRMVKYWNNNPKHGEKPVKPNFLIEVMAMQCLHGDFHGRFDYEFQAFFSTLSDRIFDEWPDPAGLGPPISNDMDAARKKRARDLLQSAAREAGQAIHLARQGRNGEALGAWRKLFGPLFPLS
;
A
#
# COMPACT_ATOMS: atom_id res chain seq x y z
N MET A 1 -18.75 12.68 -24.50
CA MET A 1 -18.62 11.87 -23.26
C MET A 1 -18.35 10.39 -23.61
N ASP A 2 -17.83 10.10 -24.81
CA ASP A 2 -18.27 8.87 -25.50
C ASP A 2 -17.24 7.72 -25.44
N LYS A 3 -15.99 8.00 -25.03
CA LYS A 3 -14.93 6.98 -24.99
C LYS A 3 -14.86 6.17 -23.69
N TYR A 4 -15.21 6.78 -22.55
CA TYR A 4 -15.08 6.15 -21.23
C TYR A 4 -16.43 5.79 -20.60
N GLY A 5 -17.53 6.45 -20.97
CA GLY A 5 -18.85 6.23 -20.35
C GLY A 5 -18.90 6.67 -18.88
N LYS A 6 -20.09 6.76 -18.28
CA LYS A 6 -20.25 7.16 -16.86
C LYS A 6 -19.70 6.10 -15.89
N ASP A 7 -19.72 4.82 -16.27
CA ASP A 7 -19.39 3.71 -15.37
C ASP A 7 -17.89 3.50 -15.17
N ARG A 8 -17.03 4.14 -15.97
CA ARG A 8 -15.56 4.04 -15.86
C ARG A 8 -14.91 5.27 -15.28
N VAL A 9 -15.70 6.22 -14.78
CA VAL A 9 -15.23 7.48 -14.21
C VAL A 9 -15.75 7.60 -12.79
N ARG A 10 -14.85 7.63 -11.81
CA ARG A 10 -15.21 7.69 -10.39
C ARG A 10 -14.55 8.88 -9.71
N LYS A 11 -15.36 9.75 -9.10
CA LYS A 11 -14.87 10.84 -8.25
C LYS A 11 -14.22 10.28 -6.98
N GLN A 12 -13.06 10.81 -6.63
CA GLN A 12 -12.33 10.51 -5.39
C GLN A 12 -12.06 11.80 -4.62
N SER A 13 -11.39 11.69 -3.46
CA SER A 13 -11.13 12.83 -2.58
C SER A 13 -10.28 13.93 -3.23
N ARG A 14 -9.31 13.56 -4.07
CA ARG A 14 -8.30 14.48 -4.63
C ARG A 14 -8.10 14.33 -6.15
N SER A 15 -8.94 13.52 -6.78
CA SER A 15 -8.75 13.04 -8.16
C SER A 15 -10.05 12.55 -8.77
N VAL A 16 -10.01 12.31 -10.08
CA VAL A 16 -11.00 11.52 -10.80
C VAL A 16 -10.30 10.28 -11.34
N ASN A 17 -10.75 9.11 -10.91
CA ASN A 17 -10.24 7.84 -11.42
C ASN A 17 -10.90 7.53 -12.77
N VAL A 18 -10.10 7.13 -13.75
CA VAL A 18 -10.54 6.72 -15.09
C VAL A 18 -10.06 5.30 -15.37
N GLU A 19 -11.00 4.37 -15.53
CA GLU A 19 -10.73 2.96 -15.80
C GLU A 19 -10.68 2.66 -17.31
N PHE A 20 -9.71 1.86 -17.74
CA PHE A 20 -9.51 1.54 -19.16
C PHE A 20 -10.25 0.29 -19.63
N GLY A 21 -10.96 -0.40 -18.72
CA GLY A 21 -11.66 -1.66 -19.04
C GLY A 21 -10.73 -2.86 -19.24
N VAL A 22 -9.46 -2.74 -18.84
CA VAL A 22 -8.52 -3.86 -18.77
C VAL A 22 -8.93 -4.76 -17.61
N LYS A 23 -8.96 -6.07 -17.85
CA LYS A 23 -9.22 -7.09 -16.83
C LYS A 23 -7.95 -7.91 -16.63
N ALA A 24 -7.61 -8.15 -15.37
CA ALA A 24 -6.57 -9.10 -15.03
C ALA A 24 -7.09 -10.54 -15.31
N ASP A 25 -6.19 -11.44 -15.69
CA ASP A 25 -6.50 -12.85 -15.83
C ASP A 25 -6.54 -13.59 -14.48
N ALA A 26 -6.64 -14.92 -14.51
CA ALA A 26 -6.70 -15.74 -13.30
C ALA A 26 -5.42 -15.67 -12.45
N ASP A 27 -4.29 -15.29 -13.05
CA ASP A 27 -2.99 -15.12 -12.40
C ASP A 27 -2.71 -13.65 -12.05
N ASP A 28 -3.73 -12.79 -12.14
CA ASP A 28 -3.69 -11.36 -11.84
C ASP A 28 -2.76 -10.57 -12.78
N GLN A 29 -2.55 -11.07 -14.00
CA GLN A 29 -1.74 -10.42 -15.04
C GLN A 29 -2.62 -9.57 -15.96
N THR A 30 -2.09 -8.42 -16.41
CA THR A 30 -2.84 -7.47 -17.27
C THR A 30 -2.33 -7.41 -18.71
N GLY A 31 -1.30 -8.20 -19.04
CA GLY A 31 -0.56 -8.09 -20.30
C GLY A 31 0.14 -6.74 -20.44
N GLU A 32 0.82 -6.29 -19.38
CA GLU A 32 1.58 -5.02 -19.31
C GLU A 32 0.73 -3.75 -19.50
N ARG A 33 -0.60 -3.86 -19.40
CA ARG A 33 -1.52 -2.72 -19.52
C ARG A 33 -1.88 -2.16 -18.15
N VAL A 34 -1.99 -0.83 -18.09
CA VAL A 34 -2.48 -0.11 -16.91
C VAL A 34 -4.00 -0.29 -16.77
N LEU A 35 -4.48 -0.51 -15.55
CA LEU A 35 -5.91 -0.71 -15.26
C LEU A 35 -6.70 0.62 -15.24
N SER A 36 -6.15 1.63 -14.58
CA SER A 36 -6.75 2.95 -14.42
C SER A 36 -5.70 4.01 -14.10
N ILE A 37 -6.07 5.28 -14.25
CA ILE A 37 -5.29 6.43 -13.79
C ILE A 37 -6.13 7.31 -12.87
N ASP A 38 -5.46 7.99 -11.95
CA ASP A 38 -6.04 9.09 -11.18
C ASP A 38 -5.63 10.42 -11.82
N VAL A 39 -6.62 11.13 -12.35
CA VAL A 39 -6.42 12.48 -12.90
C VAL A 39 -6.56 13.49 -11.77
N VAL A 40 -5.45 14.17 -11.46
CA VAL A 40 -5.36 15.14 -10.36
C VAL A 40 -5.26 16.55 -10.94
N PRO A 41 -6.25 17.42 -10.74
CA PRO A 41 -6.09 18.85 -11.02
C PRO A 41 -4.99 19.42 -10.12
N ALA A 42 -4.05 20.17 -10.69
CA ALA A 42 -2.92 20.72 -9.96
C ALA A 42 -2.59 22.13 -10.43
N PHE A 43 -2.24 23.01 -9.49
CA PHE A 43 -1.60 24.30 -9.76
C PHE A 43 -0.16 24.27 -9.25
N ALA A 44 0.77 24.85 -10.01
CA ALA A 44 2.13 25.05 -9.53
C ALA A 44 2.14 26.14 -8.45
N ALA A 45 2.84 25.89 -7.35
CA ALA A 45 2.96 26.77 -6.20
C ALA A 45 4.44 26.87 -5.77
N GLY A 46 5.25 27.55 -6.58
CA GLY A 46 6.70 27.53 -6.45
C GLY A 46 7.26 26.16 -6.80
N ASP A 47 8.04 25.56 -5.89
CA ASP A 47 8.55 24.19 -6.03
C ASP A 47 7.54 23.10 -5.61
N ASP A 48 6.41 23.51 -5.03
CA ASP A 48 5.31 22.65 -4.60
C ASP A 48 4.14 22.69 -5.60
N TYR A 49 3.10 21.90 -5.32
CA TYR A 49 1.82 21.94 -6.02
C TYR A 49 0.67 22.13 -5.05
N GLU A 50 -0.42 22.72 -5.54
CA GLU A 50 -1.71 22.71 -4.87
C GLU A 50 -2.67 21.78 -5.62
N ILE A 51 -3.35 20.89 -4.88
CA ILE A 51 -4.34 19.95 -5.42
C ILE A 51 -5.66 20.06 -4.65
N PRO A 52 -6.81 19.73 -5.25
CA PRO A 52 -8.09 19.81 -4.56
C PRO A 52 -8.19 18.74 -3.48
N ASP A 53 -8.80 19.08 -2.34
CA ASP A 53 -9.10 18.16 -1.26
C ASP A 53 -10.59 18.27 -0.90
N SER A 54 -11.39 17.31 -1.38
CA SER A 54 -12.83 17.34 -1.17
C SER A 54 -13.27 17.22 0.29
N PRO A 55 -12.57 16.48 1.19
CA PRO A 55 -12.92 16.44 2.61
C PRO A 55 -12.86 17.81 3.30
N SER A 56 -11.81 18.60 3.05
CA SER A 56 -11.68 19.94 3.62
C SER A 56 -12.39 21.04 2.81
N GLY A 57 -12.73 20.77 1.54
CA GLY A 57 -13.27 21.76 0.62
C GLY A 57 -12.26 22.81 0.17
N LYS A 58 -10.96 22.57 0.38
CA LYS A 58 -9.85 23.49 0.08
C LYS A 58 -8.85 22.87 -0.90
N TRP A 59 -7.90 23.69 -1.35
CA TRP A 59 -6.69 23.21 -2.00
C TRP A 59 -5.63 22.95 -0.93
N ILE A 60 -4.94 21.81 -1.03
CA ILE A 60 -3.85 21.43 -0.13
C ILE A 60 -2.52 21.42 -0.89
N LYS A 61 -1.44 21.76 -0.19
CA LYS A 61 -0.09 21.68 -0.75
C LYS A 61 0.44 20.26 -0.75
N THR A 62 1.26 19.93 -1.73
CA THR A 62 1.94 18.64 -1.88
C THR A 62 3.25 18.79 -2.64
N ASN A 63 4.22 17.92 -2.37
CA ASN A 63 5.46 17.86 -3.12
C ASN A 63 5.87 16.40 -3.40
N PRO A 64 5.49 15.85 -4.58
CA PRO A 64 5.84 14.49 -4.96
C PRO A 64 7.34 14.22 -5.07
N LYS A 65 8.16 15.25 -5.32
CA LYS A 65 9.63 15.10 -5.39
C LYS A 65 10.19 14.76 -4.02
N ILE A 66 9.70 15.41 -2.96
CA ILE A 66 10.11 15.11 -1.58
C ILE A 66 9.70 13.68 -1.20
N HIS A 67 8.50 13.24 -1.56
CA HIS A 67 8.06 11.86 -1.32
C HIS A 67 8.98 10.84 -2.03
N ALA A 68 9.30 11.09 -3.31
CA ALA A 68 10.17 10.22 -4.09
C ALA A 68 11.61 10.18 -3.53
N GLN A 69 12.13 11.32 -3.06
CA GLN A 69 13.43 11.40 -2.41
C GLN A 69 13.46 10.56 -1.14
N LYS A 70 12.51 10.77 -0.21
CA LYS A 70 12.42 10.01 1.04
C LYS A 70 12.27 8.50 0.83
N ALA A 71 11.47 8.09 -0.15
CA ALA A 71 11.34 6.69 -0.52
C ALA A 71 12.62 6.10 -1.12
N THR A 72 13.45 6.92 -1.76
CA THR A 72 14.75 6.50 -2.31
C THR A 72 15.80 6.36 -1.21
N GLU A 73 15.84 7.31 -0.28
CA GLU A 73 16.69 7.25 0.91
C GLU A 73 16.37 6.03 1.78
N ALA A 74 15.08 5.80 2.09
CA ALA A 74 14.64 4.62 2.84
C ALA A 74 15.00 3.31 2.11
N HIS A 75 14.94 3.30 0.78
CA HIS A 75 15.33 2.14 -0.01
C HIS A 75 16.82 1.84 0.06
N GLN A 76 17.66 2.87 -0.08
CA GLN A 76 19.11 2.73 0.03
C GLN A 76 19.52 2.29 1.44
N ALA A 77 18.87 2.85 2.46
CA ALA A 77 19.10 2.49 3.86
C ALA A 77 18.70 1.05 4.21
N TYR A 78 17.78 0.44 3.45
CA TYR A 78 17.29 -0.93 3.70
C TYR A 78 17.82 -1.94 2.68
N SER A 79 19.11 -1.85 2.35
CA SER A 79 19.79 -2.75 1.38
C SER A 79 19.08 -2.87 0.03
N CYS A 80 18.42 -1.79 -0.43
CA CYS A 80 17.61 -1.79 -1.64
C CYS A 80 16.45 -2.82 -1.64
N GLU A 81 15.89 -3.16 -0.47
CA GLU A 81 14.73 -4.07 -0.37
C GLU A 81 13.43 -3.39 0.07
N TRP A 82 13.51 -2.18 0.65
CA TRP A 82 12.35 -1.44 1.16
C TRP A 82 11.18 -1.33 0.16
N LYS A 83 11.45 -0.89 -1.09
CA LYS A 83 10.41 -0.72 -2.12
C LYS A 83 9.76 -2.06 -2.48
N GLY A 84 10.51 -3.16 -2.44
CA GLY A 84 9.99 -4.52 -2.66
C GLY A 84 8.99 -4.91 -1.58
N LEU A 85 9.38 -4.76 -0.32
CA LEU A 85 8.52 -5.05 0.84
C LEU A 85 7.22 -4.22 0.81
N VAL A 86 7.34 -2.90 0.58
CA VAL A 86 6.18 -1.99 0.48
C VAL A 86 5.24 -2.39 -0.65
N ARG A 87 5.77 -2.76 -1.83
CA ARG A 87 4.94 -3.23 -2.96
C ARG A 87 4.18 -4.51 -2.61
N MET A 88 4.82 -5.48 -1.96
CA MET A 88 4.17 -6.74 -1.58
C MET A 88 3.08 -6.54 -0.52
N VAL A 89 3.28 -5.65 0.47
CA VAL A 89 2.24 -5.31 1.43
C VAL A 89 1.10 -4.50 0.79
N LYS A 90 1.40 -3.59 -0.14
CA LYS A 90 0.36 -2.92 -0.95
C LYS A 90 -0.42 -3.92 -1.83
N TYR A 91 0.23 -4.97 -2.33
CA TYR A 91 -0.43 -6.04 -3.07
C TYR A 91 -1.41 -6.81 -2.17
N TRP A 92 -0.96 -7.22 -0.98
CA TRP A 92 -1.85 -7.77 0.05
C TRP A 92 -3.04 -6.84 0.34
N ASN A 93 -2.79 -5.54 0.48
CA ASN A 93 -3.85 -4.56 0.79
C ASN A 93 -4.89 -4.42 -0.34
N ASN A 94 -4.53 -4.77 -1.57
CA ASN A 94 -5.41 -4.77 -2.73
C ASN A 94 -6.11 -6.13 -2.93
N ASN A 95 -5.82 -7.15 -2.12
CA ASN A 95 -6.34 -8.49 -2.33
C ASN A 95 -7.88 -8.51 -2.19
N PRO A 96 -8.63 -9.00 -3.21
CA PRO A 96 -10.09 -9.03 -3.19
C PRO A 96 -10.70 -9.80 -2.01
N LYS A 97 -9.94 -10.71 -1.38
CA LYS A 97 -10.40 -11.47 -0.19
C LYS A 97 -10.84 -10.57 0.98
N HIS A 98 -10.41 -9.30 0.99
CA HIS A 98 -10.77 -8.34 2.01
C HIS A 98 -12.11 -7.63 1.74
N GLY A 99 -12.66 -7.69 0.53
CA GLY A 99 -13.76 -6.83 0.10
C GLY A 99 -13.29 -5.38 -0.05
N GLU A 100 -13.30 -4.61 1.04
CA GLU A 100 -12.64 -3.29 1.10
C GLU A 100 -11.18 -3.41 1.52
N LYS A 101 -10.32 -2.54 0.97
CA LYS A 101 -8.90 -2.46 1.34
C LYS A 101 -8.74 -2.32 2.86
N PRO A 102 -7.86 -3.12 3.50
CA PRO A 102 -7.57 -3.01 4.93
C PRO A 102 -7.12 -1.60 5.35
N VAL A 103 -6.14 -1.02 4.64
CA VAL A 103 -5.54 0.29 4.92
C VAL A 103 -5.87 1.28 3.81
N LYS A 104 -6.36 2.47 4.17
CA LYS A 104 -6.68 3.56 3.23
C LYS A 104 -6.00 4.87 3.68
N PRO A 105 -5.35 5.62 2.76
CA PRO A 105 -5.00 5.24 1.39
C PRO A 105 -3.87 4.19 1.35
N ASN A 106 -3.62 3.58 0.18
CA ASN A 106 -2.43 2.72 -0.02
C ASN A 106 -1.13 3.48 0.31
N PHE A 107 -1.12 4.79 0.11
CA PHE A 107 0.03 5.64 0.43
C PHE A 107 0.36 5.64 1.94
N LEU A 108 -0.61 5.40 2.83
CA LEU A 108 -0.34 5.29 4.26
C LEU A 108 0.63 4.15 4.58
N ILE A 109 0.54 3.00 3.87
CA ILE A 109 1.49 1.89 4.05
C ILE A 109 2.92 2.35 3.75
N GLU A 110 3.11 3.17 2.72
CA GLU A 110 4.42 3.69 2.33
C GLU A 110 4.97 4.70 3.34
N VAL A 111 4.11 5.59 3.85
CA VAL A 111 4.48 6.55 4.90
C VAL A 111 4.86 5.83 6.19
N MET A 112 4.06 4.86 6.62
CA MET A 112 4.36 4.04 7.79
C MET A 112 5.68 3.28 7.60
N ALA A 113 5.91 2.72 6.42
CA ALA A 113 7.13 1.96 6.10
C ALA A 113 8.42 2.77 6.28
N MET A 114 8.39 4.11 6.14
CA MET A 114 9.57 4.95 6.36
C MET A 114 10.07 4.90 7.81
N GLN A 115 9.21 4.55 8.77
CA GLN A 115 9.58 4.41 10.18
C GLN A 115 9.46 2.97 10.69
N CYS A 116 8.58 2.16 10.12
CA CYS A 116 8.35 0.77 10.56
C CYS A 116 9.44 -0.17 10.05
N LEU A 117 9.97 0.05 8.84
CA LEU A 117 11.15 -0.67 8.33
C LEU A 117 12.39 0.14 8.67
N HIS A 118 13.04 -0.22 9.78
CA HIS A 118 14.19 0.49 10.32
C HIS A 118 15.32 -0.49 10.65
N GLY A 119 16.56 0.02 10.71
CA GLY A 119 17.75 -0.83 10.77
C GLY A 119 18.10 -1.41 9.40
N ASP A 120 19.00 -2.38 9.39
CA ASP A 120 19.41 -3.06 8.17
C ASP A 120 18.44 -4.19 7.81
N PHE A 121 18.32 -4.49 6.52
CA PHE A 121 17.62 -5.68 6.05
C PHE A 121 18.35 -6.94 6.53
N HIS A 122 17.63 -7.84 7.20
CA HIS A 122 18.24 -9.01 7.84
C HIS A 122 18.44 -10.22 6.89
N GLY A 123 18.21 -10.06 5.58
CA GLY A 123 18.39 -11.15 4.61
C GLY A 123 17.21 -12.12 4.51
N ARG A 124 16.11 -11.88 5.22
CA ARG A 124 15.02 -12.86 5.41
C ARG A 124 13.64 -12.26 5.21
N PHE A 125 13.17 -12.23 3.96
CA PHE A 125 11.86 -11.69 3.58
C PHE A 125 10.70 -12.22 4.43
N ASP A 126 10.73 -13.50 4.80
CA ASP A 126 9.68 -14.12 5.61
C ASP A 126 9.51 -13.44 6.97
N TYR A 127 10.59 -13.23 7.72
CA TYR A 127 10.56 -12.50 9.00
C TYR A 127 10.31 -11.01 8.80
N GLU A 128 10.85 -10.41 7.75
CA GLU A 128 10.62 -8.99 7.42
C GLU A 128 9.14 -8.73 7.19
N PHE A 129 8.42 -9.59 6.46
CA PHE A 129 6.97 -9.46 6.28
C PHE A 129 6.21 -9.68 7.58
N GLN A 130 6.57 -10.71 8.37
CA GLN A 130 5.90 -10.98 9.65
C GLN A 130 6.02 -9.76 10.58
N ALA A 131 7.25 -9.26 10.77
CA ALA A 131 7.53 -8.10 11.61
C ALA A 131 6.84 -6.86 11.07
N PHE A 132 6.92 -6.61 9.76
CA PHE A 132 6.32 -5.42 9.16
C PHE A 132 4.79 -5.41 9.32
N PHE A 133 4.10 -6.54 9.10
CA PHE A 133 2.67 -6.63 9.38
C PHE A 133 2.34 -6.37 10.86
N SER A 134 3.15 -6.92 11.79
CA SER A 134 2.97 -6.69 13.23
C SER A 134 3.12 -5.21 13.57
N THR A 135 4.22 -4.57 13.17
CA THR A 135 4.50 -3.17 13.47
C THR A 135 3.49 -2.23 12.83
N LEU A 136 3.05 -2.50 11.58
CA LEU A 136 1.95 -1.75 10.98
C LEU A 136 0.68 -1.87 11.81
N SER A 137 0.37 -3.05 12.33
CA SER A 137 -0.82 -3.25 13.15
C SER A 137 -0.76 -2.48 14.48
N ASP A 138 0.41 -2.47 15.12
CA ASP A 138 0.61 -1.80 16.41
C ASP A 138 0.54 -0.28 16.26
N ARG A 139 1.01 0.25 15.12
CA ARG A 139 1.12 1.70 14.87
C ARG A 139 0.03 2.29 13.98
N ILE A 140 -1.02 1.53 13.64
CA ILE A 140 -2.08 2.02 12.73
C ILE A 140 -2.94 3.14 13.33
N PHE A 141 -2.93 3.27 14.65
CA PHE A 141 -3.65 4.33 15.37
C PHE A 141 -2.86 5.62 15.51
N ASP A 142 -1.53 5.57 15.32
CA ASP A 142 -0.65 6.73 15.36
C ASP A 142 -1.09 7.77 14.33
N GLU A 143 -0.71 9.02 14.60
CA GLU A 143 -0.78 10.07 13.60
C GLU A 143 0.41 9.95 12.63
N TRP A 144 0.10 9.92 11.33
CA TRP A 144 1.10 9.81 10.29
C TRP A 144 1.05 11.08 9.43
N PRO A 145 1.90 12.07 9.72
CA PRO A 145 1.92 13.34 8.98
C PRO A 145 2.33 13.12 7.53
N ASP A 146 2.00 14.09 6.66
CA ASP A 146 2.58 14.15 5.32
C ASP A 146 4.12 14.17 5.42
N PRO A 147 4.84 13.24 4.76
CA PRO A 147 6.30 13.26 4.77
C PRO A 147 6.89 14.56 4.23
N ALA A 148 6.19 15.30 3.35
CA ALA A 148 6.65 16.60 2.88
C ALA A 148 6.36 17.75 3.89
N GLY A 149 5.53 17.51 4.90
CA GLY A 149 5.13 18.51 5.89
C GLY A 149 4.22 19.61 5.34
N LEU A 150 3.55 19.37 4.20
CA LEU A 150 2.77 20.37 3.48
C LEU A 150 1.25 20.13 3.61
N GLY A 151 0.85 18.87 3.43
CA GLY A 151 -0.54 18.44 3.47
C GLY A 151 -1.02 18.02 4.86
N PRO A 152 -2.31 17.67 4.99
CA PRO A 152 -2.84 17.08 6.22
C PRO A 152 -2.21 15.70 6.48
N PRO A 153 -2.29 15.18 7.72
CA PRO A 153 -1.86 13.83 8.03
C PRO A 153 -2.51 12.77 7.13
N ILE A 154 -1.69 11.84 6.62
CA ILE A 154 -2.10 10.76 5.72
C ILE A 154 -3.01 9.76 6.43
N SER A 155 -2.88 9.66 7.76
CA SER A 155 -3.72 8.81 8.62
C SER A 155 -5.18 9.28 8.78
N ASN A 156 -5.55 10.44 8.23
CA ASN A 156 -6.88 11.03 8.41
C ASN A 156 -7.98 10.42 7.52
N ASP A 157 -7.61 9.65 6.49
CA ASP A 157 -8.56 9.07 5.53
C ASP A 157 -9.28 7.81 6.06
N MET A 158 -9.07 7.44 7.34
CA MET A 158 -9.76 6.35 8.04
C MET A 158 -10.34 6.80 9.38
N ASP A 159 -11.64 6.55 9.57
CA ASP A 159 -12.29 6.66 10.87
C ASP A 159 -11.81 5.56 11.87
N ALA A 160 -12.24 5.67 13.13
CA ALA A 160 -11.83 4.74 14.19
C ALA A 160 -12.24 3.29 13.91
N ALA A 161 -13.40 3.06 13.28
CA ALA A 161 -13.86 1.71 12.95
C ALA A 161 -13.01 1.10 11.82
N ARG A 162 -12.67 1.90 10.80
CA ARG A 162 -11.75 1.53 9.72
C ARG A 162 -10.35 1.25 10.25
N LYS A 163 -9.81 2.09 11.14
CA LYS A 163 -8.51 1.84 11.80
C LYS A 163 -8.51 0.55 12.62
N LYS A 164 -9.58 0.26 13.37
CA LYS A 164 -9.74 -1.01 14.10
C LYS A 164 -9.74 -2.20 13.15
N ARG A 165 -10.51 -2.14 12.06
CA ARG A 165 -10.53 -3.19 11.03
C ARG A 165 -9.14 -3.37 10.40
N ALA A 166 -8.44 -2.28 10.10
CA ALA A 166 -7.09 -2.30 9.56
C ALA A 166 -6.12 -3.03 10.51
N ARG A 167 -6.13 -2.68 11.81
CA ARG A 167 -5.35 -3.38 12.83
C ARG A 167 -5.64 -4.88 12.80
N ASP A 168 -6.91 -5.27 12.91
CA ASP A 168 -7.29 -6.68 13.08
C ASP A 168 -6.87 -7.52 11.86
N LEU A 169 -6.95 -6.95 10.64
CA LEU A 169 -6.49 -7.60 9.41
C LEU A 169 -4.95 -7.65 9.28
N LEU A 170 -4.24 -6.60 9.68
CA LEU A 170 -2.77 -6.59 9.74
C LEU A 170 -2.25 -7.61 10.77
N GLN A 171 -2.91 -7.72 11.93
CA GLN A 171 -2.59 -8.74 12.92
C GLN A 171 -2.85 -10.16 12.40
N SER A 172 -3.93 -10.37 11.62
CA SER A 172 -4.16 -11.65 10.94
C SER A 172 -3.05 -11.97 9.95
N ALA A 173 -2.63 -10.99 9.15
CA ALA A 173 -1.55 -11.13 8.20
C ALA A 173 -0.22 -11.50 8.87
N ALA A 174 0.10 -10.88 10.01
CA ALA A 174 1.29 -11.24 10.81
C ALA A 174 1.22 -12.70 11.33
N ARG A 175 0.04 -13.16 11.77
CA ARG A 175 -0.15 -14.56 12.18
C ARG A 175 -0.04 -15.54 11.01
N GLU A 176 -0.62 -15.20 9.86
CA GLU A 176 -0.54 -15.99 8.62
C GLU A 176 0.92 -16.12 8.15
N ALA A 177 1.70 -15.03 8.18
CA ALA A 177 3.14 -15.03 7.91
C ALA A 177 3.90 -15.92 8.91
N GLY A 178 3.59 -15.82 10.21
CA GLY A 178 4.18 -16.68 11.24
C GLY A 178 3.88 -18.17 11.04
N GLN A 179 2.68 -18.52 10.58
CA GLN A 179 2.33 -19.90 10.21
C GLN A 179 3.14 -20.40 9.00
N ALA A 180 3.30 -19.57 7.97
CA ALA A 180 4.12 -19.92 6.81
C ALA A 180 5.58 -20.17 7.18
N ILE A 181 6.16 -19.34 8.06
CA ILE A 181 7.51 -19.53 8.62
C ILE A 181 7.58 -20.84 9.40
N HIS A 182 6.58 -21.15 10.22
CA HIS A 182 6.54 -22.38 11.00
C HIS A 182 6.51 -23.63 10.12
N LEU A 183 5.71 -23.63 9.04
CA LEU A 183 5.67 -24.72 8.06
C LEU A 183 7.03 -24.93 7.39
N ALA A 184 7.69 -23.85 6.98
CA ALA A 184 9.04 -23.93 6.38
C ALA A 184 10.07 -24.50 7.37
N ARG A 185 10.03 -24.10 8.64
CA ARG A 185 10.90 -24.66 9.71
C ARG A 185 10.68 -26.17 9.94
N GLN A 186 9.49 -26.68 9.64
CA GLN A 186 9.16 -28.12 9.69
C GLN A 186 9.57 -28.88 8.41
N GLY A 187 10.19 -28.22 7.43
CA GLY A 187 10.52 -28.81 6.13
C GLY A 187 9.32 -28.93 5.18
N ARG A 188 8.15 -28.38 5.55
CA ARG A 188 6.90 -28.45 4.76
C ARG A 188 6.85 -27.30 3.74
N ASN A 189 7.85 -27.25 2.86
CA ASN A 189 8.09 -26.11 1.97
C ASN A 189 6.91 -25.81 1.02
N GLY A 190 6.29 -26.83 0.42
CA GLY A 190 5.13 -26.63 -0.46
C GLY A 190 3.93 -26.03 0.28
N GLU A 191 3.70 -26.41 1.53
CA GLU A 191 2.63 -25.84 2.36
C GLU A 191 2.95 -24.42 2.81
N ALA A 192 4.22 -24.13 3.09
CA ALA A 192 4.68 -22.77 3.37
C ALA A 192 4.44 -21.83 2.17
N LEU A 193 4.76 -22.28 0.95
CA LEU A 193 4.46 -21.54 -0.29
C LEU A 193 2.95 -21.35 -0.47
N GLY A 194 2.15 -22.38 -0.21
CA GLY A 194 0.69 -22.30 -0.20
C GLY A 194 0.15 -21.26 0.80
N ALA A 195 0.73 -21.20 2.00
CA ALA A 195 0.36 -20.21 3.01
C ALA A 195 0.69 -18.77 2.57
N TRP A 196 1.86 -18.55 1.97
CA TRP A 196 2.23 -17.24 1.42
C TRP A 196 1.36 -16.82 0.23
N ARG A 197 1.03 -17.75 -0.69
CA ARG A 197 0.07 -17.54 -1.79
C ARG A 197 -1.29 -17.13 -1.25
N LYS A 198 -1.78 -17.81 -0.20
CA LYS A 198 -3.04 -17.46 0.46
C LYS A 198 -2.97 -16.07 1.11
N LEU A 199 -1.83 -15.69 1.68
CA LEU A 199 -1.63 -14.38 2.28
C LEU A 199 -1.64 -13.27 1.21
N PHE A 200 -0.76 -13.35 0.22
CA PHE A 200 -0.54 -12.27 -0.75
C PHE A 200 -1.53 -12.30 -1.91
N GLY A 201 -1.74 -13.44 -2.54
CA GLY A 201 -2.56 -13.59 -3.74
C GLY A 201 -1.81 -14.26 -4.90
N PRO A 202 -2.47 -14.40 -6.07
CA PRO A 202 -2.02 -15.21 -7.20
C PRO A 202 -0.58 -14.96 -7.69
N LEU A 203 -0.08 -13.73 -7.60
CA LEU A 203 1.28 -13.37 -8.04
C LEU A 203 2.41 -13.97 -7.17
N PHE A 204 2.13 -14.48 -5.98
CA PHE A 204 3.17 -15.12 -5.15
C PHE A 204 3.51 -16.52 -5.68
N PRO A 205 4.70 -16.86 -6.16
CA PRO A 205 4.95 -18.15 -6.84
C PRO A 205 4.80 -19.39 -5.92
N LEU A 206 4.42 -20.53 -6.49
CA LEU A 206 4.34 -21.83 -5.79
C LEU A 206 5.43 -22.83 -6.20
N SER A 207 6.21 -22.51 -7.24
CA SER A 207 7.25 -23.34 -7.85
C SER A 207 8.23 -22.47 -8.61
#